data_AF-A0A941J4L9-F1
#
_entry.id   AF-A0A941J4L9-F1
#
_cell.length_a   1.000
_cell.length_b   1.000
_cell.length_c   1.000
_cell.angle_alpha   90.00
_cell.angle_beta   90.00
_cell.angle_gamma   90.00
#
_symmetry.space_group_name_H-M   'P 1'
#
loop_
_entity.id
_entity.type
_entity.pdbx_description
1 polymer ?
#
loop_
_entity_poly.entity_id
_entity_poly.type
_entity_poly.pdbx_seq_one_letter_code
_entity_poly.pdbx_strand_id
1 'polypeptide(L)'
;MSVTDDNYFEVLDDLLNNLDTIKGKEIEISGFIYREDTFTKKQMAISRLSMSCCVVDATLYGYMVNGNVEGMKTNDWYTITGTLKRKL
;
A
#
# COMPACT_ATOMS: atom_id res chain seq x y z
N MET A 1 -1.08 13.56 0.90
CA MET A 1 -0.64 13.19 2.26
C MET A 1 0.57 12.28 2.13
N SER A 2 1.55 12.36 3.03
CA SER A 2 2.72 11.46 3.00
C SER A 2 2.59 10.45 4.14
N VAL A 3 2.84 9.18 3.82
CA VAL A 3 2.76 8.06 4.76
C VAL A 3 4.17 7.71 5.24
N THR A 4 4.43 8.02 6.51
CA THR A 4 5.68 7.76 7.21
C THR A 4 5.56 6.52 8.08
N ASP A 5 6.63 6.16 8.79
CA ASP A 5 6.62 5.03 9.72
C ASP A 5 5.74 5.31 10.95
N ASP A 6 5.73 6.56 11.41
CA ASP A 6 4.96 6.99 12.58
C ASP A 6 3.44 6.96 12.36
N ASN A 7 2.98 7.27 11.13
CA ASN A 7 1.55 7.39 10.83
C ASN A 7 0.97 6.24 10.00
N TYR A 8 1.77 5.19 9.71
CA TYR A 8 1.36 4.14 8.76
C TYR A 8 0.03 3.47 9.15
N PHE A 9 -0.11 3.10 10.43
CA PHE A 9 -1.30 2.41 10.93
C PHE A 9 -2.50 3.33 11.08
N GLU A 10 -2.27 4.60 11.43
CA GLU A 10 -3.34 5.61 11.47
C GLU A 10 -3.91 5.82 10.07
N VAL A 11 -3.04 6.00 9.08
CA VAL A 11 -3.46 6.14 7.67
C VAL A 11 -4.12 4.85 7.15
N LEU A 12 -3.63 3.68 7.56
CA LEU A 12 -4.26 2.39 7.23
C LEU A 12 -5.69 2.30 7.78
N ASP A 13 -5.88 2.66 9.04
CA ASP A 13 -7.20 2.67 9.67
C ASP A 13 -8.15 3.65 8.96
N ASP A 14 -7.67 4.86 8.65
CA ASP A 14 -8.42 5.86 7.91
C ASP A 14 -8.81 5.40 6.50
N LEU A 15 -7.92 4.67 5.81
CA LEU A 15 -8.21 4.12 4.49
C LEU A 15 -9.23 2.98 4.53
N LEU A 16 -9.30 2.24 5.63
CA LEU A 16 -10.27 1.16 5.83
C LEU A 16 -11.64 1.69 6.29
N ASN A 17 -11.65 2.64 7.23
CA ASN A 17 -12.85 3.07 7.93
C ASN A 17 -13.41 4.42 7.43
N ASN A 18 -12.55 5.31 6.93
CA ASN A 18 -12.87 6.71 6.64
C ASN A 18 -12.68 7.09 5.16
N LEU A 19 -12.61 6.11 4.25
CA LEU A 19 -12.27 6.33 2.83
C LEU A 19 -13.11 7.40 2.13
N ASP A 20 -14.40 7.54 2.48
CA ASP A 20 -15.29 8.54 1.86
C ASP A 20 -14.83 9.99 2.10
N THR A 21 -14.13 10.25 3.19
CA THR A 21 -13.63 11.58 3.55
C THR A 21 -12.28 11.93 2.89
N ILE A 22 -11.56 10.90 2.42
CA ILE A 22 -10.21 11.03 1.88
C ILE A 22 -10.09 10.59 0.42
N LYS A 23 -11.15 10.04 -0.17
CA LYS A 23 -11.23 9.73 -1.61
C LYS A 23 -10.89 10.96 -2.45
N GLY A 24 -10.12 10.75 -3.50
CA GLY A 24 -9.69 11.81 -4.41
C GLY A 24 -8.48 12.60 -3.92
N LYS A 25 -8.04 12.43 -2.67
CA LYS A 25 -6.79 13.01 -2.19
C LYS A 25 -5.60 12.27 -2.77
N GLU A 26 -4.51 13.00 -2.96
CA GLU A 26 -3.21 12.43 -3.30
C GLU A 26 -2.57 11.81 -2.04
N ILE A 27 -1.94 10.65 -2.23
CA ILE A 27 -1.19 9.92 -1.20
C ILE A 27 0.20 9.57 -1.75
N GLU A 28 1.21 9.79 -0.95
CA GLU A 28 2.58 9.32 -1.17
C GLU A 28 2.88 8.26 -0.11
N ILE A 29 3.31 7.08 -0.53
CA ILE A 29 3.54 5.94 0.35
C ILE A 29 4.78 5.16 -0.08
N SER A 30 5.51 4.67 0.91
CA SER A 30 6.69 3.82 0.71
C SER A 30 6.45 2.41 1.24
N GLY A 31 6.92 1.41 0.50
CA GLY A 31 6.78 0.00 0.85
C GLY A 31 7.42 -0.92 -0.18
N PHE A 32 7.43 -2.21 0.10
CA PHE A 32 7.85 -3.21 -0.87
C PHE A 32 6.70 -3.58 -1.80
N ILE A 33 7.04 -3.95 -3.03
CA ILE A 33 6.04 -4.42 -3.99
C ILE A 33 5.76 -5.90 -3.77
N TYR A 34 4.48 -6.24 -3.69
CA TYR A 34 4.01 -7.61 -3.67
C TYR A 34 3.01 -7.83 -4.83
N ARG A 35 3.07 -9.01 -5.45
CA ARG A 35 2.15 -9.41 -6.51
C ARG A 35 1.67 -10.83 -6.27
N GLU A 36 0.36 -11.01 -6.33
CA GLU A 36 -0.25 -12.34 -6.38
C GLU A 36 -0.43 -12.78 -7.82
N ASP A 37 -0.48 -14.09 -8.05
CA ASP A 37 -0.70 -14.67 -9.38
C ASP A 37 -2.02 -14.23 -10.03
N THR A 38 -2.98 -13.78 -9.21
CA THR A 38 -4.29 -13.29 -9.64
C THR A 38 -4.26 -11.82 -10.11
N PHE A 39 -3.17 -11.09 -9.88
CA PHE A 39 -3.07 -9.67 -10.24
C PHE A 39 -2.79 -9.50 -11.73
N THR A 40 -3.42 -8.49 -12.34
CA THR A 40 -3.06 -8.08 -13.70
C THR A 40 -1.68 -7.42 -13.74
N LYS A 41 -1.08 -7.28 -14.93
CA LYS A 41 0.19 -6.54 -15.13
C LYS A 41 0.17 -5.08 -14.63
N LYS A 42 -1.03 -4.51 -14.48
CA LYS A 42 -1.24 -3.14 -14.00
C LYS A 42 -1.52 -3.08 -12.50
N GLN A 43 -1.46 -4.21 -11.81
CA GLN A 43 -1.76 -4.35 -10.40
C GLN A 43 -0.54 -4.80 -9.62
N MET A 44 -0.42 -4.21 -8.44
CA MET A 44 0.50 -4.64 -7.40
C MET A 44 -0.06 -4.21 -6.04
N ALA A 45 0.44 -4.80 -4.98
CA ALA A 45 0.31 -4.24 -3.65
C ALA A 45 1.59 -3.48 -3.31
N ILE A 46 1.47 -2.27 -2.75
CA ILE A 46 2.56 -1.66 -1.99
C ILE A 46 2.28 -1.92 -0.52
N SER A 47 3.25 -2.54 0.15
CA SER A 47 3.04 -3.13 1.47
C SER A 47 4.18 -2.87 2.42
N ARG A 48 3.88 -2.97 3.72
CA ARG A 48 4.83 -3.02 4.82
C ARG A 48 4.59 -4.27 5.66
N LEU A 49 5.64 -4.75 6.30
CA LEU A 49 5.58 -5.83 7.25
C LEU A 49 5.46 -5.23 8.65
N SER A 50 4.54 -5.76 9.43
CA SER A 50 4.41 -5.46 10.85
C SER A 50 4.70 -6.70 11.64
N MET A 51 5.50 -6.58 12.69
CA MET A 51 5.81 -7.67 13.61
C MET A 51 5.79 -7.14 15.03
N SER A 52 5.33 -7.97 15.96
CA SER A 52 5.27 -7.60 17.39
C SER A 52 6.54 -8.05 18.12
N CYS A 53 7.06 -9.24 17.79
CA CYS A 53 8.20 -9.82 18.48
C CYS A 53 9.23 -10.41 17.52
N CYS A 54 8.79 -11.08 16.44
CA CYS A 54 9.71 -11.79 15.55
C CYS A 54 9.14 -11.96 14.15
N VAL A 55 10.00 -12.31 13.19
CA VAL A 55 9.57 -12.53 11.79
C VAL A 55 8.47 -13.59 11.63
N VAL A 56 8.33 -14.50 12.61
CA VAL A 56 7.28 -15.54 12.62
C VAL A 56 5.88 -14.94 12.79
N ASP A 57 5.75 -13.79 13.44
CA ASP A 57 4.48 -13.06 13.61
C ASP A 57 4.26 -11.97 12.54
N ALA A 58 5.16 -11.88 11.57
CA ALA A 58 5.14 -10.79 10.60
C ALA A 58 3.89 -10.86 9.71
N THR A 59 3.10 -9.80 9.74
CA THR A 59 1.89 -9.64 8.93
C THR A 59 2.10 -8.57 7.87
N LEU A 60 1.63 -8.86 6.65
CA LEU A 60 1.70 -7.95 5.52
C LEU A 60 0.49 -7.01 5.54
N TYR A 61 0.74 -5.71 5.58
CA TYR A 61 -0.29 -4.68 5.44
C TYR A 61 0.01 -3.85 4.21
N GLY A 62 -0.96 -3.66 3.32
CA GLY A 62 -0.71 -2.91 2.11
C GLY A 62 -1.96 -2.54 1.33
N TYR A 63 -1.73 -1.83 0.22
CA TYR A 63 -2.76 -1.25 -0.60
C TYR A 63 -2.60 -1.69 -2.04
N MET A 64 -3.73 -2.00 -2.70
CA MET A 64 -3.73 -2.29 -4.13
C MET A 64 -3.50 -1.01 -4.93
N VAL A 65 -2.43 -1.03 -5.73
CA VAL A 65 -2.09 0.01 -6.69
C VAL A 65 -2.53 -0.46 -8.07
N ASN A 66 -3.25 0.39 -8.79
CA ASN A 66 -3.62 0.17 -10.19
C ASN A 66 -2.96 1.26 -11.05
N GLY A 67 -2.09 0.89 -11.98
CA GLY A 67 -1.37 1.88 -12.79
C GLY A 67 -0.31 1.29 -13.72
N ASN A 68 0.63 2.13 -14.16
CA ASN A 68 1.79 1.69 -14.92
C ASN A 68 2.89 1.17 -13.97
N VAL A 69 2.73 -0.07 -13.51
CA VAL A 69 3.56 -0.67 -12.46
C VAL A 69 4.33 -1.90 -12.92
N GLU A 70 4.25 -2.28 -14.20
CA GLU A 70 4.82 -3.53 -14.74
C GLU A 70 6.35 -3.61 -14.54
N GLY A 71 7.06 -2.48 -14.58
CA GLY A 71 8.51 -2.42 -14.42
C GLY A 71 9.01 -2.49 -12.97
N MET A 72 8.12 -2.46 -11.98
CA MET A 72 8.52 -2.47 -10.56
C MET A 72 8.74 -3.91 -10.09
N LYS A 73 9.82 -4.22 -9.39
CA LYS A 73 10.15 -5.60 -9.01
C LYS A 73 9.51 -5.97 -7.67
N THR A 74 8.99 -7.19 -7.57
CA THR A 74 8.51 -7.75 -6.30
C THR A 74 9.66 -7.79 -5.29
N ASN A 75 9.37 -7.52 -4.02
CA ASN A 75 10.29 -7.39 -2.88
C ASN A 75 11.24 -6.18 -2.89
N ASP A 76 11.27 -5.40 -3.97
CA ASP A 76 12.00 -4.12 -3.98
C ASP A 76 11.17 -3.03 -3.30
N TRP A 77 11.85 -2.11 -2.63
CA TRP A 77 11.25 -0.97 -1.94
C TRP A 77 11.10 0.22 -2.89
N TYR A 78 9.91 0.82 -2.92
CA TYR A 78 9.61 2.00 -3.73
C TYR A 78 8.82 3.02 -2.91
N THR A 79 8.94 4.28 -3.32
CA THR A 79 8.01 5.36 -2.95
C THR A 79 7.15 5.67 -4.16
N ILE A 80 5.83 5.67 -3.98
CA ILE A 80 4.87 5.99 -5.04
C ILE A 80 3.94 7.10 -4.60
N THR A 81 3.49 7.88 -5.58
CA THR A 81 2.43 8.87 -5.40
C THR A 81 1.23 8.49 -6.26
N GLY A 82 0.03 8.58 -5.70
CA GLY A 82 -1.19 8.21 -6.38
C GLY A 82 -2.43 8.87 -5.80
N THR A 83 -3.58 8.64 -6.43
CA THR A 83 -4.87 9.18 -5.98
C THR A 83 -5.71 8.08 -5.35
N LEU A 84 -6.24 8.34 -4.15
CA LEU A 84 -7.10 7.42 -3.44
C LEU A 84 -8.44 7.24 -4.16
N LYS A 85 -8.79 5.99 -4.46
CA LYS A 85 -10.06 5.61 -5.09
C LYS A 85 -10.68 4.43 -4.37
N ARG A 86 -12.00 4.48 -4.17
CA ARG A 86 -12.78 3.31 -3.78
C ARG A 86 -12.79 2.33 -4.95
N LYS A 87 -12.41 1.08 -4.68
CA LYS A 87 -12.65 -0.02 -5.61
C LYS A 87 -14.16 -0.22 -5.67
N LEU A 88 -14.76 0.09 -6.81
CA LEU A 88 -16.17 -0.17 -7.09
C LEU A 88 -16.39 -1.65 -7.36
#